data_AF-A0A2D7PFJ7-F1
#
_entry.id   AF-A0A2D7PFJ7-F1
#
_cell.length_a   1.000
_cell.length_b   1.000
_cell.length_c   1.000
_cell.angle_alpha   90.00
_cell.angle_beta   90.00
_cell.angle_gamma   90.00
#
_symmetry.space_group_name_H-M   'P 1'
#
loop_
_entity.id
_entity.type
_entity.pdbx_description
1 polymer ?
#
loop_
_entity_poly.entity_id
_entity_poly.type
_entity_poly.pdbx_seq_one_letter_code
_entity_poly.pdbx_strand_id
1 'polypeptide(L)'
;MKKYFQNKSEILHYIISIIKKNNYPIIISGGNTIKAIFKNLDQKIKNIILLSDERIVKKNSKLRNDIIFDKLIKKKLILRKNFISYKLSRIDKKNLSKLNKRINKFNFKIAILSLGSNGHFASIFKKKKESHSYYFIQNAPKFPKSRVTISLKKLKKCNKIIFIASMKNKKKEIKNFNKNKLIKFLGFKKARLLIY
;
A
#
# COMPACT_ATOMS: atom_id res chain seq x y z
N MET A 1 -11.53 8.24 12.12
CA MET A 1 -11.86 9.65 11.77
C MET A 1 -11.84 9.83 10.24
N LYS A 2 -12.86 10.46 9.67
CA LYS A 2 -12.96 10.78 8.23
C LYS A 2 -12.49 12.22 8.01
N LYS A 3 -11.79 12.50 6.90
CA LYS A 3 -11.44 13.85 6.45
C LYS A 3 -11.79 13.98 4.97
N TYR A 4 -12.45 15.07 4.62
CA TYR A 4 -12.90 15.37 3.26
C TYR A 4 -11.97 16.40 2.63
N PHE A 5 -11.78 16.26 1.33
CA PHE A 5 -11.01 17.15 0.45
C PHE A 5 -11.92 17.50 -0.72
N GLN A 6 -11.76 18.71 -1.26
CA GLN A 6 -12.61 19.19 -2.34
C GLN A 6 -12.36 18.43 -3.64
N ASN A 7 -11.10 18.05 -3.86
CA ASN A 7 -10.69 17.41 -5.10
C ASN A 7 -9.49 16.48 -4.90
N LYS A 8 -9.17 15.76 -5.98
CA LYS A 8 -8.04 14.83 -6.00
C LYS A 8 -6.70 15.55 -5.77
N SER A 9 -6.51 16.79 -6.22
CA SER A 9 -5.23 17.49 -6.07
C SER A 9 -4.88 17.75 -4.60
N GLU A 10 -5.85 18.25 -3.83
CA GLU A 10 -5.64 18.56 -2.41
C GLU A 10 -5.25 17.33 -1.58
N ILE A 11 -5.93 16.21 -1.79
CA ILE A 11 -5.60 14.97 -1.07
C ILE A 11 -4.20 14.46 -1.47
N LEU A 12 -3.79 14.61 -2.73
CA LEU A 12 -2.44 14.24 -3.17
C LEU A 12 -1.40 15.10 -2.45
N HIS A 13 -1.58 16.43 -2.41
CA HIS A 13 -0.69 17.35 -1.68
C HIS A 13 -0.61 17.01 -0.18
N TYR A 14 -1.75 16.75 0.45
CA TYR A 14 -1.80 16.35 1.85
C TYR A 14 -1.08 15.02 2.13
N ILE A 15 -1.14 14.05 1.21
CA ILE A 15 -0.40 12.80 1.38
C ILE A 15 1.11 13.02 1.18
N ILE A 16 1.51 13.82 0.20
CA ILE A 16 2.91 14.15 -0.03
C ILE A 16 3.51 14.83 1.20
N SER A 17 2.78 15.76 1.84
CA SER A 17 3.24 16.42 3.06
C SER A 17 3.42 15.43 4.23
N ILE A 18 2.54 14.43 4.37
CA ILE A 18 2.70 13.37 5.38
C ILE A 18 3.96 12.54 5.13
N ILE A 19 4.21 12.16 3.87
CA ILE A 19 5.37 11.36 3.48
C ILE A 19 6.66 12.12 3.80
N LYS A 20 6.73 13.40 3.38
CA LYS A 20 7.92 14.26 3.53
C LYS A 20 8.21 14.63 4.98
N LYS A 21 7.19 14.95 5.79
CA LYS A 21 7.39 15.47 7.17
C LYS A 21 8.17 14.54 8.07
N ASN A 22 8.09 13.23 7.84
CA ASN A 22 8.45 12.26 8.89
C ASN A 22 9.64 11.35 8.54
N ASN A 23 10.05 11.23 7.26
CA ASN A 23 11.08 10.30 6.76
C ASN A 23 10.99 8.83 7.25
N TYR A 24 9.93 8.45 7.97
CA TYR A 24 9.74 7.11 8.53
C TYR A 24 9.56 6.06 7.43
N PRO A 25 9.90 4.79 7.71
CA PRO A 25 9.46 3.69 6.87
C PRO A 25 7.93 3.68 6.74
N ILE A 26 7.45 3.61 5.50
CA ILE A 26 6.03 3.64 5.16
C ILE A 26 5.62 2.45 4.28
N ILE A 27 4.37 2.03 4.44
CA ILE A 27 3.71 1.06 3.57
C ILE A 27 2.79 1.82 2.62
N ILE A 28 2.84 1.51 1.33
CA ILE A 28 2.07 2.20 0.30
C ILE A 28 1.36 1.21 -0.61
N SER A 29 0.09 1.44 -0.92
CA SER A 29 -0.63 0.60 -1.88
C SER A 29 -0.26 0.85 -3.33
N GLY A 30 -0.61 -0.09 -4.21
CA GLY A 30 -0.73 0.21 -5.62
C GLY A 30 -1.94 1.12 -5.95
N GLY A 31 -2.36 1.06 -7.21
CA GLY A 31 -3.58 1.71 -7.70
C GLY A 31 -3.39 3.11 -8.27
N ASN A 32 -4.43 3.61 -8.95
CA ASN A 32 -4.35 4.85 -9.74
C ASN A 32 -4.17 6.10 -8.89
N THR A 33 -4.73 6.15 -7.68
CA THR A 33 -4.58 7.31 -6.78
C THR A 33 -3.14 7.42 -6.31
N ILE A 34 -2.53 6.32 -5.84
CA ILE A 34 -1.11 6.32 -5.45
C ILE A 34 -0.21 6.59 -6.65
N LYS A 35 -0.49 5.99 -7.82
CA LYS A 35 0.25 6.31 -9.05
C LYS A 35 0.22 7.81 -9.35
N ALA A 36 -0.91 8.49 -9.12
CA ALA A 36 -1.01 9.93 -9.30
C ALA A 36 -0.15 10.72 -8.29
N ILE A 37 -0.08 10.29 -7.02
CA ILE A 37 0.79 10.89 -5.99
C ILE A 37 2.24 10.90 -6.49
N PHE A 38 2.69 9.75 -6.99
CA PHE A 38 4.08 9.55 -7.38
C PHE A 38 4.40 10.04 -8.80
N LYS A 39 3.41 10.17 -9.69
CA LYS A 39 3.60 10.70 -11.05
C LYS A 39 4.06 12.15 -11.01
N ASN A 40 3.51 12.94 -10.09
CA ASN A 40 3.79 14.37 -9.94
C ASN A 40 4.88 14.65 -8.90
N LEU A 41 5.62 13.62 -8.47
CA LEU A 41 6.72 13.81 -7.55
C LEU A 41 7.92 14.40 -8.30
N ASP A 42 8.35 15.56 -7.85
CA ASP A 42 9.47 16.36 -8.35
C ASP A 42 10.65 16.41 -7.36
N GLN A 43 10.40 16.08 -6.09
CA GLN A 43 11.38 16.14 -5.01
C GLN A 43 11.78 14.75 -4.48
N LYS A 44 12.98 14.67 -3.91
CA LYS A 44 13.52 13.42 -3.34
C LYS A 44 12.71 12.96 -2.12
N ILE A 45 12.40 11.67 -2.08
CA ILE A 45 11.82 10.99 -0.91
C ILE A 45 12.89 10.09 -0.29
N LYS A 46 13.17 10.32 1.00
CA LYS A 46 14.18 9.56 1.75
C LYS A 46 13.59 8.37 2.51
N ASN A 47 12.27 8.28 2.64
CA ASN A 47 11.59 7.19 3.35
C ASN A 47 11.94 5.80 2.78
N ILE A 48 11.98 4.79 3.65
CA ILE A 48 11.88 3.39 3.23
C ILE A 48 10.42 3.12 2.82
N ILE A 49 10.18 2.65 1.60
CA ILE A 49 8.86 2.41 1.05
C ILE A 49 8.68 0.92 0.78
N LEU A 50 7.67 0.32 1.41
CA LEU A 50 7.22 -1.04 1.14
C LEU A 50 5.89 -1.00 0.39
N LEU A 51 5.78 -1.70 -0.73
CA LEU A 51 4.48 -1.92 -1.36
C LEU A 51 3.59 -2.80 -0.46
N SER A 52 2.31 -2.45 -0.35
CA SER A 52 1.35 -3.27 0.39
C SER A 52 1.00 -4.56 -0.34
N ASP A 53 1.02 -4.55 -1.67
CA ASP A 53 0.74 -5.71 -2.50
C ASP A 53 1.32 -5.55 -3.89
N GLU A 54 1.53 -6.67 -4.57
CA GLU A 54 1.97 -6.73 -5.96
C GLU A 54 1.28 -7.90 -6.69
N ARG A 55 1.13 -7.74 -8.01
CA ARG A 55 0.62 -8.78 -8.89
C ARG A 55 1.76 -9.67 -9.32
N ILE A 56 1.54 -10.98 -9.30
CA ILE A 56 2.52 -11.96 -9.74
C ILE A 56 2.35 -12.13 -11.24
N VAL A 57 3.11 -11.35 -11.99
CA VAL A 57 3.07 -11.27 -13.45
C VAL A 57 4.49 -11.19 -14.01
N LYS A 58 4.63 -11.39 -15.33
CA LYS A 58 5.92 -11.24 -16.04
C LYS A 58 6.55 -9.87 -15.77
N LYS A 59 7.89 -9.82 -15.77
CA LYS A 59 8.68 -8.62 -15.47
C LYS A 59 8.29 -7.42 -16.35
N ASN A 60 7.96 -7.61 -17.63
CA ASN A 60 7.56 -6.53 -18.54
C ASN A 60 6.06 -6.16 -18.47
N SER A 61 5.26 -6.83 -17.64
CA SER A 61 3.83 -6.58 -17.58
C SER A 61 3.50 -5.18 -17.05
N LYS A 62 2.69 -4.42 -17.80
CA LYS A 62 2.13 -3.11 -17.42
C LYS A 62 1.23 -3.18 -16.17
N LEU A 63 0.85 -4.39 -15.75
CA LEU A 63 -0.03 -4.60 -14.61
C LEU A 63 0.70 -4.42 -13.26
N ARG A 64 2.03 -4.49 -13.21
CA ARG A 64 2.83 -4.31 -11.98
C ARG A 64 2.55 -2.97 -11.28
N ASN A 65 2.47 -3.00 -9.95
CA ASN A 65 2.33 -1.81 -9.11
C ASN A 65 3.64 -1.03 -9.01
N ASP A 66 4.78 -1.72 -9.02
CA ASP A 66 6.10 -1.13 -8.81
C ASP A 66 6.71 -0.37 -10.00
N ILE A 67 6.05 -0.36 -11.17
CA ILE A 67 6.53 0.36 -12.39
C ILE A 67 6.78 1.84 -12.11
N ILE A 68 5.89 2.49 -11.36
CA ILE A 68 6.04 3.92 -11.05
C ILE A 68 7.30 4.17 -10.21
N PHE A 69 7.63 3.26 -9.29
CA PHE A 69 8.82 3.36 -8.45
C PHE A 69 10.10 3.08 -9.24
N ASP A 70 10.08 2.17 -10.22
CA ASP A 70 11.21 1.99 -11.13
C ASP A 70 11.54 3.31 -11.88
N LYS A 71 10.52 4.07 -12.31
CA LYS A 71 10.69 5.40 -12.92
C LYS A 71 11.29 6.41 -11.93
N LEU A 72 10.79 6.47 -10.70
CA LEU A 72 11.29 7.39 -9.67
C LEU A 72 12.73 7.09 -9.25
N ILE A 73 13.10 5.82 -9.22
CA ILE A 73 14.47 5.39 -8.94
C ILE A 73 15.40 5.82 -10.10
N LYS A 74 14.97 5.65 -11.36
CA LYS A 74 15.74 6.13 -12.53
C LYS A 74 15.94 7.65 -12.48
N LYS A 75 14.91 8.41 -12.07
CA LYS A 75 14.99 9.86 -11.84
C LYS A 75 15.77 10.27 -10.59
N LYS A 76 16.36 9.34 -9.83
CA LYS A 76 17.07 9.59 -8.56
C LYS A 76 16.20 10.29 -7.49
N LEU A 77 14.88 10.20 -7.59
CA LEU A 77 13.93 10.74 -6.60
C LEU A 77 13.74 9.79 -5.41
N ILE A 78 13.98 8.48 -5.60
CA ILE A 78 13.97 7.45 -4.55
C ILE A 78 15.23 6.60 -4.72
N LEU A 79 15.96 6.34 -3.63
CA LEU A 79 17.09 5.41 -3.67
C LEU A 79 16.58 3.96 -3.80
N ARG A 80 17.19 3.15 -4.67
CA ARG A 80 16.81 1.73 -4.86
C ARG A 80 16.80 0.95 -3.53
N LYS A 81 17.78 1.21 -2.65
CA LYS A 81 17.86 0.57 -1.32
C LYS A 81 16.66 0.88 -0.42
N ASN A 82 16.03 2.03 -0.64
CA ASN A 82 14.86 2.49 0.10
C ASN A 82 13.54 1.92 -0.42
N PHE A 83 13.53 1.24 -1.56
CA PHE A 83 12.31 0.65 -2.12
C PHE A 83 12.28 -0.87 -1.93
N ILE A 84 11.17 -1.37 -1.38
CA ILE A 84 10.91 -2.79 -1.14
C ILE A 84 9.63 -3.16 -1.91
N SER A 85 9.80 -3.98 -2.94
CA SER A 85 8.72 -4.56 -3.76
C SER A 85 8.80 -6.09 -3.69
N TYR A 86 7.68 -6.75 -3.99
CA TYR A 86 7.61 -8.21 -4.11
C TYR A 86 7.91 -8.65 -5.55
N LYS A 87 9.09 -8.30 -6.08
CA LYS A 87 9.54 -8.75 -7.41
C LYS A 87 9.80 -10.27 -7.36
N LEU A 88 8.74 -11.03 -7.61
CA LEU A 88 8.69 -12.48 -7.48
C LEU A 88 9.08 -13.22 -8.76
N SER A 89 9.71 -12.56 -9.73
CA SER A 89 10.20 -13.26 -10.94
C SER A 89 11.28 -14.32 -10.65
N ARG A 90 11.59 -14.60 -9.38
CA ARG A 90 12.54 -15.60 -8.87
C ARG A 90 12.02 -16.17 -7.55
N ILE A 91 10.97 -17.00 -7.61
CA ILE A 91 10.42 -17.68 -6.44
C ILE A 91 11.34 -18.86 -6.12
N ASP A 92 12.31 -18.63 -5.24
CA ASP A 92 12.95 -19.68 -4.47
C ASP A 92 12.73 -19.39 -2.97
N LYS A 93 12.77 -20.44 -2.12
CA LYS A 93 12.53 -20.31 -0.67
C LYS A 93 13.51 -19.32 -0.02
N LYS A 94 14.75 -19.23 -0.53
CA LYS A 94 15.79 -18.33 -0.01
C LYS A 94 15.42 -16.86 -0.22
N ASN A 95 14.90 -16.49 -1.39
CA ASN A 95 14.47 -15.13 -1.73
C ASN A 95 13.27 -14.69 -0.89
N LEU A 96 12.35 -15.60 -0.58
CA LEU A 96 11.21 -15.31 0.30
C LEU A 96 11.67 -15.03 1.74
N SER A 97 12.56 -15.86 2.29
CA SER A 97 13.13 -15.65 3.62
C SER A 97 13.90 -14.31 3.70
N LYS A 98 14.74 -14.01 2.71
CA LYS A 98 15.46 -12.72 2.61
C LYS A 98 14.51 -11.53 2.56
N LEU A 99 13.43 -11.62 1.78
CA LEU A 99 12.42 -10.57 1.70
C LEU A 99 11.71 -10.36 3.04
N ASN A 100 11.28 -11.44 3.70
CA ASN A 100 10.65 -11.35 5.01
C ASN A 100 11.59 -10.74 6.07
N LYS A 101 12.87 -11.15 6.10
CA LYS A 101 13.90 -10.55 6.95
C LYS A 101 14.05 -9.06 6.64
N ARG A 102 14.17 -8.67 5.37
CA ARG A 102 14.28 -7.26 4.95
C ARG A 102 13.08 -6.42 5.38
N ILE A 103 11.85 -6.94 5.23
CA ILE A 103 10.63 -6.26 5.71
C ILE A 103 10.63 -6.12 7.24
N ASN A 104 11.19 -7.10 7.96
CA ASN A 104 11.23 -7.07 9.42
C ASN A 104 12.33 -6.19 10.02
N LYS A 105 13.36 -5.82 9.24
CA LYS A 105 14.36 -4.82 9.66
C LYS A 105 13.78 -3.43 9.92
N PHE A 106 12.61 -3.12 9.36
CA PHE A 106 12.01 -1.79 9.45
C PHE A 106 10.73 -1.79 10.29
N ASN A 107 10.62 -0.77 11.15
CA ASN A 107 9.41 -0.45 11.88
C ASN A 107 8.55 0.55 11.08
N PHE A 108 7.63 0.04 10.29
CA PHE A 108 6.74 0.87 9.46
C PHE A 108 5.73 1.63 10.32
N LYS A 109 5.83 2.96 10.31
CA LYS A 109 5.01 3.83 11.18
C LYS A 109 3.66 4.17 10.57
N ILE A 110 3.63 4.39 9.25
CA ILE A 110 2.43 4.81 8.51
C ILE A 110 2.18 3.84 7.36
N ALA A 111 0.93 3.39 7.22
CA ALA A 111 0.44 2.74 6.01
C ALA A 111 -0.52 3.68 5.27
N ILE A 112 -0.35 3.83 3.96
CA ILE A 112 -1.17 4.64 3.07
C ILE A 112 -1.77 3.70 2.02
N LEU A 113 -3.06 3.43 2.13
CA LEU A 113 -3.75 2.38 1.39
C LEU A 113 -4.95 2.93 0.64
N SER A 114 -5.15 2.48 -0.60
CA SER A 114 -6.39 2.75 -1.33
C SER A 114 -7.50 1.80 -0.87
N LEU A 115 -8.71 2.33 -0.70
CA LEU A 115 -9.90 1.53 -0.37
C LEU A 115 -10.48 0.94 -1.66
N GLY A 116 -10.46 -0.40 -1.74
CA GLY A 116 -11.00 -1.15 -2.87
C GLY A 116 -12.52 -1.24 -2.87
N SER A 117 -13.09 -1.72 -3.98
CA SER A 117 -14.51 -2.13 -4.03
C SER A 117 -14.77 -3.24 -3.01
N ASN A 118 -15.87 -3.19 -2.28
CA ASN A 118 -16.19 -4.09 -1.16
C ASN A 118 -15.35 -3.87 0.10
N GLY A 119 -14.63 -2.74 0.20
CA GLY A 119 -13.92 -2.33 1.40
C GLY A 119 -12.63 -3.10 1.69
N HIS A 120 -12.11 -3.86 0.72
CA HIS A 120 -10.77 -4.45 0.81
C HIS A 120 -9.69 -3.38 0.70
N PHE A 121 -8.46 -3.73 1.09
CA PHE A 121 -7.27 -2.90 0.92
C PHE A 121 -6.06 -3.79 0.67
N ALA A 122 -5.05 -3.27 -0.03
CA ALA A 122 -4.01 -4.08 -0.64
C ALA A 122 -4.68 -5.22 -1.44
N SER A 123 -4.29 -6.48 -1.23
CA SER A 123 -5.07 -7.63 -1.70
C SER A 123 -5.67 -8.44 -0.54
N ILE A 124 -6.06 -7.79 0.56
CA ILE A 124 -6.63 -8.45 1.75
C ILE A 124 -8.15 -8.41 1.69
N PHE A 125 -8.78 -9.55 1.41
CA PHE A 125 -10.24 -9.68 1.27
C PHE A 125 -10.94 -10.23 2.51
N LYS A 126 -10.23 -11.02 3.31
CA LYS A 126 -10.71 -11.61 4.57
C LYS A 126 -9.54 -11.80 5.53
N LYS A 127 -9.83 -11.95 6.83
CA LYS A 127 -8.82 -12.30 7.82
C LYS A 127 -8.25 -13.68 7.51
N LYS A 128 -6.93 -13.81 7.56
CA LYS A 128 -6.21 -15.09 7.47
C LYS A 128 -5.21 -15.18 8.61
N LYS A 129 -4.89 -16.40 9.03
CA LYS A 129 -3.75 -16.64 9.94
C LYS A 129 -2.48 -16.52 9.11
N GLU A 130 -1.55 -15.67 9.54
CA GLU A 130 -0.38 -15.28 8.76
C GLU A 130 0.88 -15.55 9.59
N SER A 131 1.78 -16.40 9.10
CA SER A 131 3.08 -16.68 9.75
C SER A 131 4.17 -15.67 9.38
N HIS A 132 4.02 -15.03 8.21
CA HIS A 132 5.02 -14.13 7.64
C HIS A 132 4.49 -12.68 7.55
N SER A 133 5.39 -11.73 7.26
CA SER A 133 5.01 -10.32 7.06
C SER A 133 4.13 -10.10 5.83
N TYR A 134 4.09 -11.06 4.91
CA TYR A 134 3.29 -11.06 3.68
C TYR A 134 2.83 -12.50 3.37
N TYR A 135 1.88 -12.66 2.46
CA TYR A 135 1.39 -13.95 2.01
C TYR A 135 0.91 -13.90 0.56
N PHE A 136 0.75 -15.09 -0.03
CA PHE A 136 0.30 -15.27 -1.41
C PHE A 136 -1.21 -15.46 -1.50
N ILE A 137 -1.76 -15.01 -2.63
CA ILE A 137 -3.16 -15.17 -3.00
C ILE A 137 -3.16 -15.70 -4.42
N GLN A 138 -3.81 -16.83 -4.65
CA GLN A 138 -3.94 -17.40 -6.00
C GLN A 138 -5.30 -17.09 -6.63
N ASN A 139 -6.33 -16.84 -5.82
CA ASN A 139 -7.72 -16.65 -6.26
C ASN A 139 -8.23 -15.23 -5.95
N ALA A 140 -7.52 -14.19 -6.37
CA ALA A 140 -8.02 -12.82 -6.19
C ALA A 140 -9.31 -12.61 -7.02
N PRO A 141 -10.31 -11.86 -6.53
CA PRO A 141 -11.56 -11.64 -7.29
C PRO A 141 -11.30 -11.02 -8.67
N LYS A 142 -10.38 -10.06 -8.75
CA LYS A 142 -10.00 -9.37 -9.99
C LYS A 142 -8.67 -9.87 -10.53
N PHE A 143 -8.59 -10.05 -11.85
CA PHE A 143 -7.34 -10.34 -12.54
C PHE A 143 -6.27 -9.25 -12.31
N PRO A 144 -4.97 -9.61 -12.24
CA PRO A 144 -4.41 -10.97 -12.12
C PRO A 144 -4.81 -11.67 -10.81
N LYS A 145 -5.08 -12.98 -10.91
CA LYS A 145 -5.55 -13.82 -9.78
C LYS A 145 -4.44 -14.06 -8.75
N SER A 146 -3.21 -14.29 -9.24
CA SER A 146 -2.01 -14.46 -8.42
C SER A 146 -1.44 -13.12 -7.95
N ARG A 147 -1.38 -12.95 -6.63
CA ARG A 147 -0.92 -11.74 -5.94
C ARG A 147 -0.12 -12.11 -4.71
N VAL A 148 0.67 -11.16 -4.26
CA VAL A 148 1.32 -11.17 -2.96
C VAL A 148 0.89 -9.93 -2.21
N THR A 149 0.60 -10.06 -0.93
CA THR A 149 0.10 -8.96 -0.12
C THR A 149 0.73 -8.99 1.25
N ILE A 150 0.89 -7.81 1.83
CA ILE A 150 1.27 -7.62 3.21
C ILE A 150 0.24 -8.31 4.12
N SER A 151 0.72 -8.81 5.25
CA SER A 151 -0.09 -9.38 6.31
C SER A 151 -0.86 -8.31 7.09
N LEU A 152 -2.07 -8.63 7.55
CA LEU A 152 -2.79 -7.82 8.53
C LEU A 152 -1.99 -7.65 9.81
N LYS A 153 -1.25 -8.69 10.24
CA LYS A 153 -0.37 -8.62 11.40
C LYS A 153 0.67 -7.52 11.26
N LYS A 154 1.31 -7.39 10.09
CA LYS A 154 2.31 -6.34 9.84
C LYS A 154 1.67 -4.95 9.75
N LEU A 155 0.52 -4.82 9.08
CA LEU A 155 -0.23 -3.55 9.04
C LEU A 155 -0.66 -3.07 10.43
N LYS A 156 -1.07 -4.00 11.31
CA LYS A 156 -1.49 -3.68 12.68
C LYS A 156 -0.36 -3.06 13.52
N LYS A 157 0.91 -3.28 13.17
CA LYS A 157 2.07 -2.67 13.86
C LYS A 157 2.28 -1.19 13.51
N CYS A 158 1.66 -0.68 12.45
CA CYS A 158 1.73 0.74 12.13
C CYS A 158 1.03 1.59 13.21
N ASN A 159 1.63 2.72 13.56
CA ASN A 159 1.03 3.74 14.44
C ASN A 159 -0.20 4.37 13.78
N LYS A 160 -0.18 4.52 12.45
CA LYS A 160 -1.26 5.16 11.69
C LYS A 160 -1.52 4.42 10.39
N ILE A 161 -2.79 4.25 10.04
CA ILE A 161 -3.23 3.67 8.78
C ILE A 161 -4.19 4.63 8.12
N ILE A 162 -3.80 5.12 6.96
CA ILE A 162 -4.51 6.13 6.17
C ILE A 162 -5.11 5.41 4.97
N PHE A 163 -6.42 5.46 4.88
CA PHE A 163 -7.18 4.96 3.74
C PHE A 163 -7.56 6.12 2.85
N ILE A 164 -7.51 5.90 1.53
CA ILE A 164 -7.89 6.88 0.52
C ILE A 164 -9.05 6.31 -0.28
N ALA A 165 -10.12 7.08 -0.42
CA ALA A 165 -11.29 6.70 -1.21
C ALA A 165 -11.80 7.90 -2.01
N SER A 166 -12.29 7.64 -3.22
CA SER A 166 -13.04 8.65 -3.98
C SER A 166 -14.53 8.52 -3.67
N MET A 167 -15.18 9.62 -3.28
CA MET A 167 -16.60 9.68 -2.95
C MET A 167 -17.46 9.15 -4.11
N LYS A 168 -17.16 9.59 -5.34
CA LYS A 168 -17.88 9.22 -6.56
C LYS A 168 -17.95 7.70 -6.76
N ASN A 169 -16.87 6.97 -6.42
CA ASN A 169 -16.72 5.55 -6.75
C ASN A 169 -16.81 4.61 -5.54
N LYS A 170 -16.89 5.15 -4.32
CA LYS A 170 -16.77 4.39 -3.05
C LYS A 170 -17.80 4.79 -1.99
N LYS A 171 -18.93 5.40 -2.38
CA LYS A 171 -19.96 5.88 -1.43
C LYS A 171 -20.37 4.80 -0.42
N LYS A 172 -20.64 3.57 -0.88
CA LYS A 172 -21.02 2.42 -0.02
C LYS A 172 -19.91 2.04 0.95
N GLU A 173 -18.67 1.92 0.48
CA GLU A 173 -17.52 1.55 1.31
C GLU A 173 -17.15 2.66 2.32
N ILE A 174 -17.31 3.93 1.94
CA ILE A 174 -17.12 5.08 2.83
C ILE A 174 -18.16 5.06 3.95
N LYS A 175 -19.44 4.80 3.63
CA LYS A 175 -20.51 4.67 4.64
C LYS A 175 -20.20 3.52 5.60
N ASN A 176 -19.76 2.38 5.07
CA ASN A 176 -19.52 1.15 5.84
C ASN A 176 -18.10 1.05 6.44
N PHE A 177 -17.25 2.08 6.31
CA PHE A 177 -15.85 2.01 6.71
C PHE A 177 -15.67 1.60 8.19
N ASN A 178 -16.46 2.19 9.10
CA ASN A 178 -16.42 1.86 10.53
C ASN A 178 -17.09 0.52 10.88
N LYS A 179 -17.86 -0.08 9.95
CA LYS A 179 -18.49 -1.40 10.13
C LYS A 179 -17.61 -2.54 9.58
N ASN A 180 -16.55 -2.21 8.83
CA ASN A 180 -15.71 -3.18 8.18
C ASN A 180 -14.86 -3.98 9.19
N LYS A 181 -15.00 -5.31 9.19
CA LYS A 181 -14.31 -6.23 10.11
C LYS A 181 -12.77 -6.14 10.01
N LEU A 182 -12.22 -5.91 8.82
CA LEU A 182 -10.78 -5.74 8.63
C LEU A 182 -10.28 -4.42 9.24
N ILE A 183 -11.03 -3.34 9.07
CA ILE A 183 -10.70 -2.04 9.66
C ILE A 183 -10.81 -2.12 11.20
N LYS A 184 -11.84 -2.78 11.73
CA LYS A 184 -11.99 -3.07 13.16
C LYS A 184 -10.78 -3.85 13.70
N PHE A 185 -10.34 -4.88 12.97
CA PHE A 185 -9.18 -5.69 13.35
C PHE A 185 -7.89 -4.88 13.42
N LEU A 186 -7.70 -3.94 12.50
CA LEU A 186 -6.56 -3.03 12.54
C LEU A 186 -6.66 -2.14 13.79
N GLY A 187 -7.82 -1.53 14.05
CA GLY A 187 -8.11 -0.71 15.23
C GLY A 187 -8.47 0.72 14.83
N PHE A 188 -9.68 1.16 15.18
CA PHE A 188 -10.25 2.42 14.68
C PHE A 188 -9.47 3.67 15.08
N LYS A 189 -8.87 3.70 16.28
CA LYS A 189 -8.12 4.86 16.78
C LYS A 189 -6.95 5.25 15.86
N LYS A 190 -6.33 4.27 15.18
CA LYS A 190 -5.24 4.52 14.20
C LYS A 190 -5.69 4.60 12.75
N ALA A 191 -6.93 4.24 12.44
CA ALA A 191 -7.47 4.25 11.09
C ALA A 191 -8.08 5.63 10.74
N ARG A 192 -7.57 6.26 9.70
CA ARG A 192 -8.12 7.51 9.14
C ARG A 192 -8.55 7.26 7.70
N LEU A 193 -9.71 7.80 7.31
CA LEU A 193 -10.20 7.73 5.94
C LEU A 193 -10.16 9.14 5.34
N LEU A 194 -9.40 9.31 4.28
CA LEU A 194 -9.32 10.53 3.48
C LEU A 194 -10.20 10.34 2.24
N ILE A 195 -11.06 11.31 2.00
CA ILE A 195 -12.12 11.24 0.99
C ILE A 195 -11.97 12.45 0.07
N TYR A 196 -12.05 12.22 -1.24
CA TYR A 196 -12.05 13.24 -2.28
C TYR A 196 -13.04 12.90 -3.39
#